data_AF-A0A8H2XHI4-F1
#
_entry.id   AF-A0A8H2XHI4-F1
#
_cell.length_a   1.000
_cell.length_b   1.000
_cell.length_c   1.000
_cell.angle_alpha   90.00
_cell.angle_beta   90.00
_cell.angle_gamma   90.00
#
_symmetry.space_group_name_H-M   'P 1'
#
loop_
_entity.id
_entity.type
_entity.pdbx_description
1 polymer ?
#
loop_
_entity_poly.entity_id
_entity_poly.type
_entity_poly.pdbx_seq_one_letter_code
_entity_poly.pdbx_strand_id
1 'polypeptide(L)'
;MSQQPLKTLPDLDQVDTSNVQGDIYPGFPKRNEDFLFFVIRDQAKFKQALKNPDFKPTTTADVFVLRQEIKDAKSRQAVGLVPMALMNIAFSRNGLNALGIAESLNQTDSDDPFEQGQLDNAERLGDPGQIGPGGFDPHWDQEFKSRIDGVFLVAGESIESVNGKVAKIQAIFGDSIGEVLRFSGAVRSGANKGHEHFGWYIFLDLPGIIICGHDGDPVSTTARPEWAREGSYLAFRKLKQLVPEFHQFLVENPVPEVLD
;
A
#
# COMPACT_ATOMS: atom_id res chain seq x y z
N MET A 1 18.97 16.61 13.17
CA MET A 1 19.14 15.30 12.52
C MET A 1 19.53 15.57 11.07
N SER A 2 20.74 15.24 10.63
CA SER A 2 21.09 15.35 9.22
C SER A 2 20.38 14.22 8.48
N GLN A 3 19.41 14.54 7.62
CA GLN A 3 18.91 13.55 6.67
C GLN A 3 20.12 13.12 5.82
N GLN A 4 20.41 11.83 5.82
CA GLN A 4 21.37 11.29 4.87
C GLN A 4 20.91 11.65 3.46
N PRO A 5 21.83 11.96 2.52
CA PRO A 5 21.45 12.21 1.15
C PRO A 5 20.64 11.02 0.62
N LEU A 6 19.50 11.32 0.02
CA LEU A 6 18.64 10.33 -0.62
C LEU A 6 19.49 9.51 -1.60
N LYS A 7 19.58 8.20 -1.37
CA LYS A 7 20.18 7.28 -2.33
C LYS A 7 19.41 7.40 -3.65
N THR A 8 20.15 7.34 -4.76
CA THR A 8 19.59 7.35 -6.12
C THR A 8 18.56 6.24 -6.28
N LEU A 9 17.54 6.46 -7.12
CA LEU A 9 16.57 5.43 -7.48
C LEU A 9 17.31 4.16 -7.96
N PRO A 10 16.79 2.96 -7.64
CA PRO A 10 17.35 1.73 -8.18
C PRO A 10 17.36 1.82 -9.69
N ASP A 11 18.47 1.38 -10.29
CA ASP A 11 18.56 1.24 -11.73
C ASP A 11 17.57 0.15 -12.17
N LEU A 12 16.44 0.58 -12.73
CA LEU A 12 15.37 -0.33 -13.14
C LEU A 12 15.82 -1.26 -14.27
N ASP A 13 16.89 -0.93 -14.99
CA ASP A 13 17.47 -1.83 -16.00
C ASP A 13 18.03 -3.11 -15.37
N GLN A 14 18.23 -3.13 -14.05
CA GLN A 14 18.69 -4.29 -13.28
C GLN A 14 17.58 -4.99 -12.48
N VAL A 15 16.33 -4.52 -12.58
CA VAL A 15 15.17 -5.05 -11.85
C VAL A 15 14.28 -5.83 -12.82
N ASP A 16 13.89 -7.06 -12.48
CA ASP A 16 12.88 -7.77 -13.27
C ASP A 16 11.49 -7.19 -13.01
N THR A 17 11.10 -6.26 -13.87
CA THR A 17 9.78 -5.60 -13.82
C THR A 17 8.60 -6.55 -13.96
N SER A 18 8.81 -7.80 -14.42
CA SER A 18 7.79 -8.84 -14.46
C SER A 18 7.67 -9.62 -13.15
N ASN A 19 8.62 -9.47 -12.23
CA ASN A 19 8.59 -10.08 -10.90
C ASN A 19 8.25 -9.09 -9.77
N VAL A 20 8.35 -7.78 -10.04
CA VAL A 20 7.93 -6.72 -9.10
C VAL A 20 6.43 -6.44 -9.21
N GLN A 21 5.74 -6.34 -8.08
CA GLN A 21 4.33 -5.95 -8.00
C GLN A 21 4.12 -4.47 -8.37
N GLY A 22 3.15 -4.19 -9.25
CA GLY A 22 3.02 -2.93 -9.97
C GLY A 22 2.61 -1.70 -9.16
N ASP A 23 2.08 -1.85 -7.94
CA ASP A 23 1.81 -0.72 -7.06
C ASP A 23 3.08 -0.20 -6.36
N ILE A 24 4.19 -0.95 -6.40
CA ILE A 24 5.51 -0.50 -5.92
C ILE A 24 6.06 0.58 -6.85
N TYR A 25 6.12 0.27 -8.14
CA TYR A 25 6.51 1.21 -9.19
C TYR A 25 5.87 0.82 -10.52
N PRO A 26 5.36 1.77 -11.32
CA PRO A 26 5.19 3.20 -11.04
C PRO A 26 3.93 3.53 -10.21
N GLY A 27 3.34 2.55 -9.54
CA GLY A 27 2.05 2.68 -8.86
C GLY A 27 0.89 2.45 -9.81
N PHE A 28 -0.22 1.93 -9.30
CA PHE A 28 -1.41 1.68 -10.10
C PHE A 28 -2.04 2.98 -10.61
N PRO A 29 -2.35 3.11 -11.91
CA PRO A 29 -3.32 4.09 -12.37
C PRO A 29 -4.68 3.72 -11.76
N LYS A 30 -5.35 4.68 -11.10
CA LYS A 30 -6.60 4.39 -10.36
C LYS A 30 -7.55 5.57 -10.26
N ARG A 31 -8.83 5.25 -10.14
CA ARG A 31 -9.90 6.16 -9.69
C ARG A 31 -10.52 5.69 -8.40
N ASN A 32 -10.61 4.38 -8.24
CA ASN A 32 -11.11 3.70 -7.06
C ASN A 32 -10.09 2.64 -6.67
N GLU A 33 -9.96 2.40 -5.38
CA GLU A 33 -9.10 1.37 -4.84
C GLU A 33 -9.65 0.84 -3.54
N ASP A 34 -9.71 -0.48 -3.44
CA ASP A 34 -10.08 -1.18 -2.23
C ASP A 34 -8.90 -1.89 -1.61
N PHE A 35 -8.84 -1.80 -0.29
CA PHE A 35 -7.95 -2.58 0.56
C PHE A 35 -8.78 -3.64 1.27
N LEU A 36 -8.59 -4.90 0.87
CA LEU A 36 -9.26 -6.06 1.45
C LEU A 36 -8.31 -6.73 2.44
N PHE A 37 -8.46 -6.41 3.73
CA PHE A 37 -7.67 -7.01 4.80
C PHE A 37 -8.23 -8.38 5.18
N PHE A 38 -7.35 -9.35 5.37
CA PHE A 38 -7.75 -10.73 5.62
C PHE A 38 -6.89 -11.42 6.69
N VAL A 39 -7.46 -12.49 7.24
CA VAL A 39 -6.75 -13.52 8.01
C VAL A 39 -6.75 -14.82 7.23
N ILE A 40 -5.66 -15.57 7.31
CA ILE A 40 -5.53 -16.91 6.73
C ILE A 40 -6.22 -17.89 7.69
N ARG A 41 -7.24 -18.60 7.20
CA ARG A 41 -8.03 -19.59 7.95
C ARG A 41 -7.50 -21.00 7.78
N ASP A 42 -7.05 -21.32 6.57
CA ASP A 42 -6.48 -22.62 6.23
C ASP A 42 -5.23 -22.41 5.37
N GLN A 43 -4.07 -22.71 5.95
CA GLN A 43 -2.77 -22.50 5.31
C GLN A 43 -2.64 -23.31 4.01
N ALA A 44 -3.11 -24.56 3.99
CA ALA A 44 -2.95 -25.45 2.84
C ALA A 44 -3.83 -24.99 1.68
N LYS A 45 -5.12 -24.68 1.96
CA LYS A 45 -6.03 -24.12 0.96
C LYS A 45 -5.55 -22.76 0.46
N PHE A 46 -5.01 -21.90 1.34
CA PHE A 46 -4.49 -20.60 0.94
C PHE A 46 -3.32 -20.74 -0.04
N LYS A 47 -2.35 -21.61 0.27
CA LYS A 47 -1.24 -21.93 -0.64
C LYS A 47 -1.72 -22.54 -1.96
N GLN A 48 -2.82 -23.29 -1.96
CA GLN A 48 -3.44 -23.78 -3.19
C GLN A 48 -4.10 -22.65 -3.99
N ALA A 49 -4.80 -21.73 -3.33
CA ALA A 49 -5.42 -20.56 -3.96
C ALA A 49 -4.38 -19.63 -4.59
N LEU A 50 -3.24 -19.41 -3.94
CA LEU A 50 -2.11 -18.66 -4.52
C LEU A 50 -1.56 -19.28 -5.83
N LYS A 51 -1.70 -20.60 -6.01
CA LYS A 51 -1.28 -21.32 -7.22
C LYS A 51 -2.35 -21.35 -8.31
N ASN A 52 -3.52 -20.78 -8.06
CA ASN A 52 -4.59 -20.74 -9.06
C ASN A 52 -4.10 -19.94 -10.29
N PRO A 53 -4.19 -20.49 -11.51
CA PRO A 53 -3.71 -19.81 -12.73
C PRO A 53 -4.43 -18.49 -13.01
N ASP A 54 -5.64 -18.28 -12.47
CA ASP A 54 -6.38 -17.03 -12.58
C ASP A 54 -5.99 -16.00 -11.51
N PHE A 55 -5.21 -16.40 -10.50
CA PHE A 55 -4.63 -15.48 -9.52
C PHE A 55 -3.30 -14.93 -10.04
N LYS A 56 -3.37 -13.77 -10.71
CA LYS A 56 -2.21 -13.06 -11.25
C LYS A 56 -2.12 -11.65 -10.67
N PRO A 57 -1.30 -11.41 -9.63
CA PRO A 57 -0.97 -10.07 -9.20
C PRO A 57 -0.40 -9.25 -10.38
N THR A 58 -0.80 -8.00 -10.46
CA THR A 58 -0.35 -7.07 -11.52
C THR A 58 1.10 -6.69 -11.28
N THR A 59 1.93 -6.80 -12.31
CA THR A 59 3.37 -6.52 -12.25
C THR A 59 3.69 -5.07 -12.65
N THR A 60 4.91 -4.60 -12.37
CA THR A 60 5.42 -3.33 -12.87
C THR A 60 5.38 -3.27 -14.40
N ALA A 61 5.74 -4.36 -15.07
CA ALA A 61 5.67 -4.48 -16.53
C ALA A 61 4.25 -4.29 -17.06
N ASP A 62 3.25 -4.93 -16.44
CA ASP A 62 1.83 -4.75 -16.80
C ASP A 62 1.39 -3.28 -16.67
N VAL A 63 1.84 -2.61 -15.61
CA VAL A 63 1.49 -1.20 -15.37
C VAL A 63 2.13 -0.28 -16.41
N PHE A 64 3.34 -0.55 -16.90
CA PHE A 64 3.93 0.24 -17.98
C PHE A 64 3.14 0.12 -19.28
N VAL A 65 2.76 -1.10 -19.66
CA VAL A 65 1.92 -1.35 -20.84
C VAL A 65 0.61 -0.57 -20.70
N LEU A 66 -0.08 -0.70 -19.57
CA LEU A 66 -1.35 -0.02 -19.33
C LEU A 66 -1.21 1.51 -19.33
N ARG A 67 -0.14 2.06 -18.77
CA ARG A 67 0.11 3.52 -18.80
C ARG A 67 0.34 4.02 -20.22
N GLN A 68 1.01 3.24 -21.06
CA GLN A 68 1.17 3.55 -22.47
C GLN A 68 -0.19 3.50 -23.20
N GLU A 69 -1.02 2.50 -22.94
CA GLU A 69 -2.39 2.44 -23.48
C GLU A 69 -3.25 3.65 -23.07
N ILE A 70 -3.17 4.07 -21.80
CA ILE A 70 -3.85 5.27 -21.31
C ILE A 70 -3.33 6.53 -22.03
N LYS A 71 -2.02 6.63 -22.27
CA LYS A 71 -1.42 7.75 -23.00
C LYS A 71 -1.91 7.77 -24.46
N ASP A 72 -1.99 6.62 -25.11
CA ASP A 72 -2.44 6.48 -26.50
C ASP A 72 -3.94 6.68 -26.66
N ALA A 73 -4.74 6.31 -25.66
CA ALA A 73 -6.17 6.65 -25.63
C ALA A 73 -6.38 8.17 -25.54
N LYS A 74 -5.58 8.86 -24.70
CA LYS A 74 -5.63 10.33 -24.58
C LYS A 74 -5.19 11.04 -25.85
N SER A 75 -4.12 10.57 -26.51
CA SER A 75 -3.62 11.19 -27.75
C SER A 75 -4.64 11.08 -28.89
N ARG A 76 -5.41 9.98 -28.92
CA ARG A 76 -6.52 9.76 -29.86
C ARG A 76 -7.83 10.43 -29.45
N GLN A 77 -7.86 11.18 -28.33
CA GLN A 77 -9.07 11.79 -27.78
C GLN A 77 -10.22 10.78 -27.58
N ALA A 78 -9.88 9.55 -27.17
CA ALA A 78 -10.87 8.52 -26.92
C ALA A 78 -11.88 8.97 -25.84
N VAL A 79 -13.15 8.62 -26.03
CA VAL A 79 -14.21 8.91 -25.06
C VAL A 79 -14.14 7.90 -23.92
N GLY A 80 -14.07 8.40 -22.68
CA GLY A 80 -14.09 7.56 -21.47
C GLY A 80 -12.70 7.20 -20.94
N LEU A 81 -12.67 6.33 -19.93
CA LEU A 81 -11.45 5.79 -19.33
C LEU A 81 -11.12 4.44 -19.96
N VAL A 82 -9.83 4.09 -20.01
CA VAL A 82 -9.41 2.73 -20.34
C VAL A 82 -9.91 1.80 -19.22
N PRO A 83 -10.75 0.78 -19.51
CA PRO A 83 -11.23 -0.16 -18.51
C PRO A 83 -10.07 -0.98 -17.94
N MET A 84 -9.96 -1.08 -16.62
CA MET A 84 -8.85 -1.77 -15.96
C MET A 84 -9.20 -2.24 -14.54
N ALA A 85 -8.70 -3.41 -14.15
CA ALA A 85 -8.77 -3.86 -12.77
C ALA A 85 -7.44 -4.53 -12.39
N LEU A 86 -6.72 -3.87 -11.49
CA LEU A 86 -5.37 -4.22 -11.06
C LEU A 86 -5.43 -4.81 -9.65
N MET A 87 -4.52 -5.73 -9.33
CA MET A 87 -4.42 -6.22 -7.97
C MET A 87 -2.99 -6.50 -7.52
N ASN A 88 -2.68 -6.15 -6.28
CA ASN A 88 -1.50 -6.62 -5.56
C ASN A 88 -1.90 -7.28 -4.24
N ILE A 89 -0.96 -7.99 -3.63
CA ILE A 89 -1.09 -8.63 -2.33
C ILE A 89 0.15 -8.31 -1.48
N ALA A 90 -0.07 -8.00 -0.21
CA ALA A 90 0.98 -7.85 0.78
C ALA A 90 0.67 -8.68 2.03
N PHE A 91 1.71 -9.07 2.75
CA PHE A 91 1.62 -9.88 3.96
C PHE A 91 2.20 -9.12 5.15
N SER A 92 1.53 -9.23 6.31
CA SER A 92 2.11 -8.80 7.58
C SER A 92 3.05 -9.88 8.12
N ARG A 93 3.81 -9.55 9.17
CA ARG A 93 4.58 -10.57 9.90
C ARG A 93 3.71 -11.74 10.38
N ASN A 94 2.50 -11.46 10.88
CA ASN A 94 1.54 -12.47 11.31
C ASN A 94 1.12 -13.38 10.15
N GLY A 95 0.93 -12.83 8.95
CA GLY A 95 0.60 -13.62 7.77
C GLY A 95 1.74 -14.52 7.32
N LEU A 96 2.98 -14.02 7.34
CA LEU A 96 4.15 -14.84 7.04
C LEU A 96 4.29 -16.00 8.06
N ASN A 97 4.07 -15.72 9.35
CA ASN A 97 4.04 -16.76 10.39
C ASN A 97 2.92 -17.78 10.15
N ALA A 98 1.73 -17.32 9.77
CA ALA A 98 0.61 -18.19 9.39
C ALA A 98 0.91 -19.06 8.16
N LEU A 99 1.84 -18.66 7.31
CA LEU A 99 2.34 -19.43 6.16
C LEU A 99 3.53 -20.35 6.50
N GLY A 100 4.02 -20.32 7.75
CA GLY A 100 5.18 -21.08 8.20
C GLY A 100 6.51 -20.47 7.76
N ILE A 101 6.52 -19.18 7.41
CA ILE A 101 7.72 -18.42 7.05
C ILE A 101 8.15 -17.66 8.29
N ALA A 102 9.11 -18.23 9.04
CA ALA A 102 9.59 -17.66 10.30
C ALA A 102 10.86 -16.81 10.14
N GLU A 103 11.49 -16.85 8.96
CA GLU A 103 12.70 -16.08 8.68
C GLU A 103 12.40 -14.57 8.72
N SER A 104 13.29 -13.82 9.38
CA SER A 104 13.23 -12.35 9.44
C SER A 104 13.59 -11.74 8.10
N LEU A 105 12.91 -10.66 7.72
CA LEU A 105 13.21 -9.90 6.51
C LEU A 105 14.50 -9.06 6.62
N ASN A 106 14.99 -8.84 7.84
CA ASN A 106 16.22 -8.13 8.15
C ASN A 106 16.92 -8.82 9.33
N GLN A 107 17.78 -9.79 9.02
CA GLN A 107 18.42 -10.64 10.02
C GLN A 107 19.41 -9.91 10.94
N THR A 108 19.74 -8.66 10.60
CA THR A 108 20.68 -7.82 11.35
C THR A 108 20.01 -6.79 12.25
N ASP A 109 18.68 -6.64 12.18
CA ASP A 109 17.92 -5.67 12.97
C ASP A 109 16.83 -6.38 13.78
N SER A 110 17.11 -6.58 15.08
CA SER A 110 16.13 -7.14 16.00
C SER A 110 14.98 -6.19 16.32
N ASP A 111 15.11 -4.90 15.96
CA ASP A 111 14.12 -3.85 16.21
C ASP A 111 13.36 -3.45 14.93
N ASP A 112 13.36 -4.31 13.89
CA ASP A 112 12.67 -4.06 12.63
C ASP A 112 11.16 -3.80 12.88
N PRO A 113 10.64 -2.60 12.52
CA PRO A 113 9.24 -2.26 12.73
C PRO A 113 8.24 -3.17 12.02
N PHE A 114 8.62 -3.81 10.92
CA PHE A 114 7.78 -4.79 10.24
C PHE A 114 7.63 -6.07 11.07
N GLU A 115 8.72 -6.54 11.69
CA GLU A 115 8.73 -7.74 12.54
C GLU A 115 7.91 -7.53 13.81
N GLN A 116 7.92 -6.31 14.35
CA GLN A 116 7.12 -5.92 15.52
C GLN A 116 5.64 -5.65 15.17
N GLY A 117 5.39 -5.03 14.01
CA GLY A 117 4.06 -4.61 13.59
C GLY A 117 3.68 -3.21 14.08
N GLN A 118 2.72 -2.61 13.38
CA GLN A 118 2.37 -1.20 13.57
C GLN A 118 1.66 -0.93 14.91
N LEU A 119 0.87 -1.89 15.43
CA LEU A 119 0.14 -1.74 16.70
C LEU A 119 1.12 -1.54 17.87
N ASP A 120 2.15 -2.37 17.95
CA ASP A 120 3.19 -2.30 19.00
C ASP A 120 4.08 -1.06 18.82
N ASN A 121 4.15 -0.50 17.61
CA ASN A 121 4.88 0.73 17.32
C ASN A 121 4.04 2.01 17.43
N ALA A 122 2.73 1.92 17.71
CA ALA A 122 1.81 3.05 17.64
C ALA A 122 2.20 4.20 18.60
N GLU A 123 2.65 3.87 19.82
CA GLU A 123 3.12 4.87 20.79
C GLU A 123 4.34 5.64 20.24
N ARG A 124 5.32 4.91 19.70
CA ARG A 124 6.55 5.48 19.13
C ARG A 124 6.26 6.36 17.92
N LEU A 125 5.20 6.05 17.17
CA LEU A 125 4.72 6.81 16.02
C LEU A 125 3.98 8.09 16.43
N GLY A 126 3.70 8.29 17.73
CA GLY A 126 2.97 9.45 18.24
C GLY A 126 1.46 9.36 18.02
N ASP A 127 0.93 8.16 17.86
CA ASP A 127 -0.50 7.95 17.70
C ASP A 127 -1.26 8.37 18.98
N PRO A 128 -2.49 8.88 18.85
CA PRO A 128 -3.32 9.13 20.02
C PRO A 128 -3.75 7.79 20.64
N GLY A 129 -3.66 7.69 21.96
CA GLY A 129 -4.03 6.51 22.71
C GLY A 129 -3.98 6.72 24.21
N GLN A 130 -4.08 5.63 24.96
CA GLN A 130 -4.03 5.60 26.42
C GLN A 130 -3.19 4.44 26.92
N ILE A 131 -2.51 4.61 28.05
CA ILE A 131 -1.77 3.53 28.69
C ILE A 131 -2.75 2.73 29.56
N GLY A 132 -2.95 1.45 29.23
CA GLY A 132 -3.74 0.51 30.00
C GLY A 132 -2.90 -0.59 30.64
N PRO A 133 -3.54 -1.56 31.33
CA PRO A 133 -2.85 -2.69 31.96
C PRO A 133 -2.03 -3.56 30.98
N GLY A 134 -2.37 -3.54 29.69
CA GLY A 134 -1.69 -4.28 28.63
C GLY A 134 -0.66 -3.47 27.83
N GLY A 135 -0.34 -2.24 28.25
CA GLY A 135 0.53 -1.33 27.51
C GLY A 135 -0.25 -0.21 26.81
N PHE A 136 0.39 0.43 25.82
CA PHE A 136 -0.21 1.51 25.05
C PHE A 136 -1.33 0.99 24.16
N ASP A 137 -2.51 1.59 24.27
CA ASP A 137 -3.71 1.25 23.51
C ASP A 137 -4.11 2.43 22.60
N PRO A 138 -3.85 2.35 21.27
CA PRO A 138 -4.17 3.44 20.37
C PRO A 138 -5.69 3.57 20.13
N HIS A 139 -6.14 4.79 19.88
CA HIS A 139 -7.51 5.12 19.50
C HIS A 139 -7.81 4.79 18.02
N TRP A 140 -7.41 3.60 17.58
CA TRP A 140 -7.71 3.09 16.25
C TRP A 140 -9.11 2.47 16.19
N ASP A 141 -9.62 2.27 14.97
CA ASP A 141 -10.77 1.41 14.76
C ASP A 141 -10.45 -0.02 15.24
N GLN A 142 -11.43 -0.67 15.87
CA GLN A 142 -11.22 -1.94 16.58
C GLN A 142 -10.70 -3.07 15.67
N GLU A 143 -11.05 -3.03 14.39
CA GLU A 143 -10.65 -4.00 13.38
C GLU A 143 -9.13 -3.96 13.13
N PHE A 144 -8.49 -2.77 13.19
CA PHE A 144 -7.04 -2.65 13.05
C PHE A 144 -6.25 -3.06 14.30
N LYS A 145 -6.95 -3.23 15.43
CA LYS A 145 -6.38 -3.76 16.69
C LYS A 145 -6.48 -5.29 16.76
N SER A 146 -7.05 -5.92 15.73
CA SER A 146 -7.16 -7.37 15.59
C SER A 146 -6.07 -7.93 14.67
N ARG A 147 -5.88 -9.25 14.69
CA ARG A 147 -4.94 -9.93 13.79
C ARG A 147 -5.31 -9.65 12.33
N ILE A 148 -4.34 -9.19 11.56
CA ILE A 148 -4.38 -9.04 10.11
C ILE A 148 -3.17 -9.78 9.54
N ASP A 149 -3.40 -10.71 8.60
CA ASP A 149 -2.34 -11.50 7.98
C ASP A 149 -1.88 -10.92 6.65
N GLY A 150 -2.77 -10.23 5.94
CA GLY A 150 -2.42 -9.59 4.69
C GLY A 150 -3.50 -8.67 4.19
N VAL A 151 -3.21 -8.06 3.04
CA VAL A 151 -4.12 -7.16 2.35
C VAL A 151 -4.02 -7.39 0.85
N PHE A 152 -5.17 -7.45 0.17
CA PHE A 152 -5.23 -7.25 -1.27
C PHE A 152 -5.49 -5.78 -1.56
N LEU A 153 -4.70 -5.20 -2.46
CA LEU A 153 -4.93 -3.88 -3.04
C LEU A 153 -5.62 -4.10 -4.37
N VAL A 154 -6.81 -3.55 -4.56
CA VAL A 154 -7.61 -3.75 -5.78
C VAL A 154 -7.99 -2.40 -6.35
N ALA A 155 -7.35 -2.00 -7.44
CA ALA A 155 -7.53 -0.71 -8.07
C ALA A 155 -8.24 -0.80 -9.42
N GLY A 156 -8.98 0.24 -9.79
CA GLY A 156 -9.65 0.30 -11.08
C GLY A 156 -10.07 1.71 -11.48
N GLU A 157 -10.54 1.84 -12.72
CA GLU A 157 -11.12 3.08 -13.25
C GLU A 157 -12.54 3.33 -12.75
N SER A 158 -13.24 2.27 -12.32
CA SER A 158 -14.63 2.28 -11.87
C SER A 158 -14.82 1.38 -10.65
N ILE A 159 -15.90 1.60 -9.89
CA ILE A 159 -16.24 0.78 -8.73
C ILE A 159 -16.65 -0.62 -9.19
N GLU A 160 -17.27 -0.73 -10.37
CA GLU A 160 -17.68 -1.97 -11.00
C GLU A 160 -16.47 -2.86 -11.33
N SER A 161 -15.41 -2.29 -11.92
CA SER A 161 -14.17 -3.00 -12.20
C SER A 161 -13.49 -3.51 -10.92
N VAL A 162 -13.46 -2.68 -9.86
CA VAL A 162 -12.94 -3.08 -8.55
C VAL A 162 -13.77 -4.21 -7.94
N ASN A 163 -15.09 -4.06 -7.87
CA ASN A 163 -16.01 -5.08 -7.35
C ASN A 163 -15.88 -6.41 -8.09
N GLY A 164 -15.79 -6.38 -9.42
CA GLY A 164 -15.60 -7.58 -10.24
C GLY A 164 -14.29 -8.30 -9.93
N LYS A 165 -13.20 -7.57 -9.66
CA LYS A 165 -11.91 -8.14 -9.28
C LYS A 165 -11.90 -8.67 -7.84
N VAL A 166 -12.54 -7.96 -6.90
CA VAL A 166 -12.75 -8.44 -5.52
C VAL A 166 -13.55 -9.75 -5.52
N ALA A 167 -14.63 -9.83 -6.29
CA ALA A 167 -15.43 -11.05 -6.40
C ALA A 167 -14.61 -12.23 -6.92
N LYS A 168 -13.70 -12.01 -7.88
CA LYS A 168 -12.77 -13.04 -8.35
C LYS A 168 -11.80 -13.50 -7.25
N ILE A 169 -11.26 -12.57 -6.47
CA ILE A 169 -10.39 -12.90 -5.32
C ILE A 169 -11.18 -13.74 -4.31
N GLN A 170 -12.38 -13.32 -3.93
CA GLN A 170 -13.24 -14.06 -3.00
C GLN A 170 -13.60 -15.45 -3.53
N ALA A 171 -13.83 -15.61 -4.84
CA ALA A 171 -14.07 -16.91 -5.46
C ALA A 171 -12.84 -17.83 -5.46
N ILE A 172 -11.64 -17.28 -5.67
CA ILE A 172 -10.38 -18.05 -5.68
C ILE A 172 -9.97 -18.47 -4.27
N PHE A 173 -10.00 -17.53 -3.32
CA PHE A 173 -9.52 -17.79 -1.96
C PHE A 173 -10.60 -18.41 -1.07
N GLY A 174 -11.88 -18.13 -1.31
CA GLY A 174 -13.00 -18.77 -0.62
C GLY A 174 -12.84 -18.82 0.89
N ASP A 175 -12.99 -20.03 1.45
CA ASP A 175 -12.88 -20.29 2.89
C ASP A 175 -11.43 -20.38 3.40
N SER A 176 -10.42 -20.23 2.53
CA SER A 176 -9.01 -20.19 2.95
C SER A 176 -8.65 -18.88 3.66
N ILE A 177 -9.45 -17.83 3.48
CA ILE A 177 -9.31 -16.54 4.16
C ILE A 177 -10.60 -16.14 4.87
N GLY A 178 -10.47 -15.30 5.89
CA GLY A 178 -11.59 -14.52 6.44
C GLY A 178 -11.33 -13.04 6.22
N GLU A 179 -12.32 -12.33 5.67
CA GLU A 179 -12.27 -10.87 5.58
C GLU A 179 -12.30 -10.26 6.98
N VAL A 180 -11.37 -9.35 7.27
CA VAL A 180 -11.34 -8.57 8.51
C VAL A 180 -12.07 -7.26 8.28
N LEU A 181 -11.65 -6.50 7.28
CA LEU A 181 -12.31 -5.27 6.86
C LEU A 181 -11.98 -4.98 5.39
N ARG A 182 -12.89 -4.23 4.75
CA ARG A 182 -12.68 -3.66 3.43
C ARG A 182 -12.72 -2.15 3.53
N PHE A 183 -11.69 -1.48 3.02
CA PHE A 183 -11.61 -0.03 2.99
C PHE A 183 -11.57 0.47 1.56
N SER A 184 -12.48 1.37 1.20
CA SER A 184 -12.60 1.91 -0.15
C SER A 184 -12.12 3.35 -0.23
N GLY A 185 -11.19 3.60 -1.15
CA GLY A 185 -10.70 4.92 -1.54
C GLY A 185 -11.22 5.31 -2.92
N ALA A 186 -11.48 6.61 -3.10
CA ALA A 186 -11.83 7.18 -4.40
C ALA A 186 -11.14 8.53 -4.59
N VAL A 187 -10.66 8.77 -5.81
CA VAL A 187 -10.12 10.09 -6.20
C VAL A 187 -11.25 11.12 -6.15
N ARG A 188 -10.96 12.29 -5.55
CA ARG A 188 -11.93 13.40 -5.50
C ARG A 188 -12.42 13.80 -6.91
N SER A 189 -13.67 14.20 -7.00
CA SER A 189 -14.34 14.53 -8.26
C SER A 189 -14.13 16.00 -8.68
N GLY A 190 -14.42 16.29 -9.95
CA GLY A 190 -14.43 17.66 -10.49
C GLY A 190 -13.10 18.40 -10.34
N ALA A 191 -13.17 19.66 -9.92
CA ALA A 191 -12.01 20.55 -9.75
C ALA A 191 -11.01 20.04 -8.69
N ASN A 192 -11.44 19.18 -7.77
CA ASN A 192 -10.59 18.63 -6.71
C ASN A 192 -9.84 17.37 -7.13
N LYS A 193 -10.00 16.90 -8.38
CA LYS A 193 -9.25 15.75 -8.88
C LYS A 193 -7.74 15.99 -8.74
N GLY A 194 -7.03 15.03 -8.15
CA GLY A 194 -5.60 15.13 -7.90
C GLY A 194 -5.22 15.91 -6.64
N HIS A 195 -6.20 16.38 -5.86
CA HIS A 195 -5.98 17.04 -4.59
C HIS A 195 -6.37 16.11 -3.42
N GLU A 196 -5.65 16.17 -2.31
CA GLU A 196 -6.07 15.56 -1.04
C GLU A 196 -7.25 16.37 -0.43
N HIS A 197 -7.79 15.95 0.72
CA HIS A 197 -9.04 16.53 1.22
C HIS A 197 -8.93 17.96 1.74
N PHE A 198 -7.76 18.42 2.19
CA PHE A 198 -7.57 19.82 2.56
C PHE A 198 -7.43 20.74 1.33
N GLY A 199 -7.21 20.19 0.14
CA GLY A 199 -7.24 20.92 -1.14
C GLY A 199 -5.88 21.13 -1.80
N TRP A 200 -4.79 20.56 -1.28
CA TRP A 200 -3.49 20.58 -1.93
C TRP A 200 -3.37 19.54 -3.03
N TYR A 201 -2.74 19.94 -4.13
CA TYR A 201 -2.43 19.03 -5.23
C TYR A 201 -1.36 18.04 -4.77
N ILE A 202 -1.66 16.75 -4.90
CA ILE A 202 -0.70 15.70 -4.60
C ILE A 202 0.15 15.51 -5.86
N PHE A 203 1.26 16.25 -5.93
CA PHE A 203 2.38 15.84 -6.77
C PHE A 203 3.39 15.14 -5.88
N LEU A 204 3.64 13.86 -6.18
CA LEU A 204 4.62 13.08 -5.45
C LEU A 204 5.87 12.99 -6.33
N ASP A 205 6.83 13.89 -6.09
CA ASP A 205 8.23 13.57 -6.40
C ASP A 205 8.62 12.47 -5.41
N LEU A 206 8.45 11.21 -5.80
CA LEU A 206 8.75 10.04 -4.97
C LEU A 206 10.27 10.01 -4.69
N PRO A 207 10.71 10.34 -3.47
CA PRO A 207 12.12 10.31 -3.16
C PRO A 207 12.49 8.85 -2.82
N GLY A 208 13.15 8.16 -3.76
CA GLY A 208 13.64 6.79 -3.58
C GLY A 208 12.56 5.71 -3.71
N ILE A 209 12.78 4.73 -4.58
CA ILE A 209 12.01 3.46 -4.59
C ILE A 209 12.91 2.45 -3.90
N ILE A 210 12.41 1.75 -2.88
CA ILE A 210 13.17 0.68 -2.24
C ILE A 210 12.65 -0.64 -2.75
N ILE A 211 13.51 -1.36 -3.49
CA ILE A 211 13.29 -2.74 -3.93
C ILE A 211 14.32 -3.59 -3.18
N CYS A 212 13.83 -4.55 -2.41
CA CYS A 212 14.68 -5.38 -1.56
C CYS A 212 15.66 -6.20 -2.41
N GLY A 213 16.92 -6.30 -1.96
CA GLY A 213 17.95 -7.08 -2.63
C GLY A 213 18.60 -6.40 -3.84
N HIS A 214 18.28 -5.14 -4.13
CA HIS A 214 18.89 -4.33 -5.20
C HIS A 214 19.73 -3.17 -4.65
N ASP A 215 20.50 -2.54 -5.53
CA ASP A 215 21.24 -1.32 -5.23
C ASP A 215 20.29 -0.26 -4.64
N GLY A 216 20.70 0.33 -3.52
CA GLY A 216 19.89 1.29 -2.77
C GLY A 216 19.26 0.70 -1.51
N ASP A 217 19.08 -0.62 -1.42
CA ASP A 217 18.61 -1.29 -0.20
C ASP A 217 19.56 -0.99 0.98
N PRO A 218 19.05 -0.43 2.10
CA PRO A 218 19.89 -0.19 3.28
C PRO A 218 20.25 -1.49 4.02
N VAL A 219 19.51 -2.58 3.79
CA VAL A 219 19.81 -3.90 4.35
C VAL A 219 20.73 -4.63 3.38
N SER A 220 21.80 -5.23 3.90
CA SER A 220 22.71 -6.03 3.07
C SER A 220 21.95 -7.18 2.41
N THR A 221 22.28 -7.48 1.15
CA THR A 221 21.67 -8.60 0.42
C THR A 221 21.87 -9.95 1.10
N THR A 222 22.92 -10.10 1.93
CA THR A 222 23.17 -11.32 2.74
C THR A 222 22.40 -11.34 4.05
N ALA A 223 21.79 -10.23 4.45
CA ALA A 223 20.94 -10.11 5.65
C ALA A 223 19.46 -10.23 5.32
N ARG A 224 19.10 -10.34 4.04
CA ARG A 224 17.73 -10.65 3.59
C ARG A 224 17.59 -12.11 3.18
N PRO A 225 16.42 -12.72 3.39
CA PRO A 225 16.08 -13.97 2.71
C PRO A 225 16.11 -13.78 1.20
N GLU A 226 16.54 -14.82 0.47
CA GLU A 226 16.53 -14.80 -1.00
C GLU A 226 15.14 -14.51 -1.58
N TRP A 227 14.08 -15.04 -0.95
CA TRP A 227 12.70 -14.85 -1.41
C TRP A 227 12.17 -13.42 -1.22
N ALA A 228 12.84 -12.58 -0.42
CA ALA A 228 12.46 -11.19 -0.24
C ALA A 228 12.97 -10.27 -1.36
N ARG A 229 13.89 -10.76 -2.21
CA ARG A 229 14.37 -10.03 -3.39
C ARG A 229 13.19 -9.60 -4.26
N GLU A 230 13.25 -8.37 -4.77
CA GLU A 230 12.20 -7.74 -5.59
C GLU A 230 10.86 -7.48 -4.86
N GLY A 231 10.81 -7.74 -3.55
CA GLY A 231 9.76 -7.26 -2.66
C GLY A 231 9.97 -5.80 -2.24
N SER A 232 8.93 -5.22 -1.63
CA SER A 232 9.00 -3.93 -0.95
C SER A 232 8.08 -3.93 0.28
N TYR A 233 8.35 -3.05 1.23
CA TYR A 233 7.52 -2.91 2.42
C TYR A 233 6.35 -1.98 2.14
N LEU A 234 5.14 -2.42 2.50
CA LEU A 234 3.93 -1.61 2.43
C LEU A 234 3.56 -1.10 3.82
N ALA A 235 3.55 0.22 4.00
CA ALA A 235 3.01 0.87 5.18
C ALA A 235 1.60 1.41 4.88
N PHE A 236 0.58 0.83 5.51
CA PHE A 236 -0.78 1.33 5.43
C PHE A 236 -1.12 2.14 6.69
N ARG A 237 -1.74 3.32 6.52
CA ARG A 237 -2.29 4.13 7.61
C ARG A 237 -3.63 4.75 7.20
N LYS A 238 -4.67 4.54 7.99
CA LYS A 238 -5.95 5.25 7.85
C LYS A 238 -5.88 6.57 8.59
N LEU A 239 -5.71 7.67 7.86
CA LEU A 239 -5.57 9.02 8.42
C LEU A 239 -6.85 9.83 8.20
N LYS A 240 -7.63 10.05 9.27
CA LYS A 240 -8.82 10.90 9.21
C LYS A 240 -8.39 12.37 9.13
N GLN A 241 -8.88 13.08 8.12
CA GLN A 241 -8.62 14.51 7.94
C GLN A 241 -9.79 15.33 8.51
N LEU A 242 -9.48 16.24 9.44
CA LEU A 242 -10.43 17.19 10.05
C LEU A 242 -10.50 18.46 9.20
N VAL A 243 -11.14 18.36 8.02
CA VAL A 243 -11.11 19.41 7.00
C VAL A 243 -11.78 20.72 7.45
N PRO A 244 -13.00 20.72 8.03
CA PRO A 244 -13.61 21.95 8.53
C PRO A 244 -12.77 22.64 9.60
N GLU A 245 -12.22 21.87 10.54
CA GLU A 245 -11.39 22.36 11.64
C GLU A 245 -10.07 22.94 11.11
N PHE A 246 -9.47 22.29 10.13
CA PHE A 246 -8.27 22.79 9.47
C PHE A 246 -8.53 24.15 8.76
N HIS A 247 -9.65 24.27 8.03
CA HIS A 247 -10.02 25.54 7.41
C HIS A 247 -10.37 26.63 8.43
N GLN A 248 -11.04 26.27 9.53
CA GLN A 248 -11.29 27.20 10.62
C GLN A 248 -9.98 27.74 11.22
N PHE A 249 -9.00 26.86 11.45
CA PHE A 249 -7.67 27.26 11.90
C PHE A 249 -7.02 28.27 10.96
N LEU A 250 -7.08 28.06 9.64
CA LEU A 250 -6.53 29.02 8.66
C LEU A 250 -7.24 30.37 8.69
N VAL A 251 -8.57 30.39 8.87
CA VAL A 251 -9.37 31.62 8.96
C VAL A 251 -9.05 32.39 10.24
N GLU A 252 -8.84 31.69 11.36
CA GLU A 252 -8.53 32.28 12.66
C GLU A 252 -7.08 32.78 12.77
N ASN A 253 -6.19 32.31 11.88
CA ASN A 253 -4.77 32.63 11.90
C ASN A 253 -4.29 33.19 10.55
N PRO A 254 -4.85 34.32 10.06
CA PRO A 254 -4.40 34.93 8.82
C PRO A 254 -2.96 35.43 8.95
N VAL A 255 -2.18 35.32 7.88
CA VAL A 255 -0.86 35.95 7.82
C VAL A 255 -1.05 37.47 7.97
N PRO A 256 -0.34 38.14 8.89
CA PRO A 256 -0.43 39.59 9.03
C PRO A 256 -0.12 40.27 7.70
N GLU A 257 -0.93 41.25 7.29
CA GLU A 257 -0.59 42.10 6.16
C GLU A 257 0.73 42.82 6.45
N VAL A 258 1.77 42.50 5.69
CA VAL A 258 2.98 43.33 5.64
C VAL A 258 2.64 44.51 4.74
N LEU A 259 2.36 45.67 5.35
CA LEU A 259 2.27 46.92 4.62
C LEU A 259 3.69 47.31 4.21
N ASP A 260 4.00 47.18 2.92
CA ASP A 260 5.20 47.75 2.28
C ASP A 260 5.15 49.29 2.29
#